data_AF-A0A7C3P347-F1
#
_entry.id   AF-A0A7C3P347-F1
#
_cell.length_a   1.000
_cell.length_b   1.000
_cell.length_c   1.000
_cell.angle_alpha   90.00
_cell.angle_beta   90.00
_cell.angle_gamma   90.00
#
_symmetry.space_group_name_H-M   'P 1'
#
loop_
_entity.id
_entity.type
_entity.pdbx_description
1 polymer ?
#
loop_
_entity_poly.entity_id
_entity_poly.type
_entity_poly.pdbx_seq_one_letter_code
_entity_poly.pdbx_strand_id
1 'polypeptide(L)'
;MWSDKTFEPLGKSGPRLNANVKTNESSMGSPVMKKLELKTSDQILQVALSKEKEKEARDFYDEQAAHCRVDFVRKLLEKLKNEKSEHIRLVQGMITKLNAGRDIV
;
A
#
# COMPACT_ATOMS: atom_id res chain seq x y z
N MET A 1 -3.87 56.58 35.15
CA MET A 1 -3.76 57.84 34.37
C MET A 1 -2.93 57.45 33.16
N TRP A 2 -3.47 57.36 31.94
CA TRP A 2 -4.24 58.36 31.21
C TRP A 2 -5.40 57.71 30.43
N SER A 3 -6.48 58.47 30.26
CA SER A 3 -7.78 58.03 29.73
C SER A 3 -7.91 58.20 28.21
N ASP A 4 -8.88 57.46 27.68
CA ASP A 4 -9.81 57.79 26.59
C ASP A 4 -9.30 58.06 25.17
N LYS A 5 -9.91 57.33 24.22
CA LYS A 5 -10.83 57.91 23.22
C LYS A 5 -11.67 56.82 22.54
N THR A 6 -12.98 56.97 22.70
CA THR A 6 -14.10 56.28 22.04
C THR A 6 -14.29 56.69 20.58
N PHE A 7 -14.71 55.76 19.71
CA PHE A 7 -15.54 56.05 18.53
C PHE A 7 -16.26 54.77 18.04
N GLU A 8 -17.59 54.76 18.12
CA GLU A 8 -18.53 53.90 17.36
C GLU A 8 -19.26 54.78 16.31
N PRO A 9 -20.22 54.32 15.45
CA PRO A 9 -20.56 53.00 14.87
C PRO A 9 -20.80 53.09 13.32
N LEU A 10 -21.47 52.06 12.75
CA LEU A 10 -22.34 52.02 11.54
C LEU A 10 -21.80 51.22 10.34
N GLY A 11 -22.53 50.14 10.06
CA GLY A 11 -22.24 49.16 9.04
C GLY A 11 -22.46 49.63 7.60
N LYS A 12 -21.97 48.81 6.67
CA LYS A 12 -22.42 48.77 5.27
C LYS A 12 -22.34 47.35 4.74
N SER A 13 -23.44 47.00 4.08
CA SER A 13 -23.73 45.84 3.24
C SER A 13 -22.69 45.51 2.17
N GLY A 14 -22.53 44.22 1.89
CA GLY A 14 -22.19 43.65 0.57
C GLY A 14 -21.17 42.50 0.61
N PRO A 15 -21.06 41.66 -0.45
CA PRO A 15 -22.10 41.04 -1.26
C PRO A 15 -22.06 39.49 -1.20
N ARG A 16 -23.14 38.88 -1.70
CA ARG A 16 -23.39 37.44 -1.90
C ARG A 16 -22.19 36.67 -2.49
N LEU A 17 -21.76 35.62 -1.82
CA LEU A 17 -20.99 34.54 -2.43
C LEU A 17 -21.96 33.53 -3.05
N ASN A 18 -21.98 33.48 -4.39
CA ASN A 18 -22.67 32.46 -5.17
C ASN A 18 -21.71 31.28 -5.37
N ALA A 19 -21.77 30.28 -4.48
CA ALA A 19 -21.02 29.05 -4.65
C ALA A 19 -21.79 28.13 -5.62
N ASN A 20 -21.44 28.26 -6.90
CA ASN A 20 -21.87 27.34 -7.95
C ASN A 20 -21.16 25.98 -7.75
N VAL A 21 -21.73 25.13 -6.90
CA VAL A 21 -21.30 23.73 -6.71
C VAL A 21 -21.70 22.96 -7.97
N LYS A 22 -20.75 22.80 -8.90
CA LYS A 22 -20.84 21.77 -9.94
C LYS A 22 -20.57 20.42 -9.28
N THR A 23 -21.65 19.70 -8.97
CA THR A 23 -21.59 18.27 -8.66
C THR A 23 -21.14 17.51 -9.90
N ASN A 24 -19.85 17.17 -9.94
CA ASN A 24 -19.35 16.14 -10.85
C ASN A 24 -19.55 14.78 -10.19
N GLU A 25 -20.71 14.18 -10.41
CA GLU A 25 -20.95 12.76 -10.17
C GLU A 25 -20.11 11.95 -11.18
N SER A 26 -18.81 11.83 -10.89
CA SER A 26 -17.93 10.90 -11.57
C SER A 26 -18.22 9.51 -11.02
N SER A 27 -19.22 8.89 -11.65
CA SER A 27 -19.55 7.47 -11.59
C SER A 27 -18.28 6.62 -11.59
N MET A 28 -17.87 6.21 -10.38
CA MET A 28 -16.86 5.18 -10.18
C MET A 28 -17.49 3.83 -10.53
N GLY A 29 -17.59 3.57 -11.83
CA GLY A 29 -17.74 2.22 -12.35
C GLY A 29 -16.62 1.37 -11.77
N SER A 30 -16.98 0.47 -10.86
CA SER A 30 -16.05 -0.47 -10.25
C SER A 30 -15.30 -1.25 -11.35
N PRO A 31 -13.96 -1.33 -11.33
CA PRO A 31 -13.24 -2.18 -12.24
C PRO A 31 -13.56 -3.63 -11.90
N VAL A 32 -14.48 -4.22 -12.68
CA VAL A 32 -14.76 -5.65 -12.67
C VAL A 32 -13.44 -6.37 -12.94
N MET A 33 -12.96 -7.11 -11.94
CA MET A 33 -11.74 -7.90 -12.02
C MET A 33 -11.80 -8.81 -13.25
N LYS A 34 -10.92 -8.56 -14.22
CA LYS A 34 -10.77 -9.40 -15.42
C LYS A 34 -10.49 -10.84 -14.98
N LYS A 35 -11.35 -11.76 -15.44
CA LYS A 35 -11.23 -13.21 -15.34
C LYS A 35 -9.79 -13.63 -15.69
N LEU A 36 -9.08 -14.20 -14.72
CA LEU A 36 -7.70 -14.66 -14.87
C LEU A 36 -7.63 -15.69 -16.01
N GLU A 37 -6.93 -15.32 -17.08
CA GLU A 37 -6.50 -16.26 -18.11
C GLU A 37 -5.69 -17.39 -17.43
N LEU A 38 -5.95 -18.63 -17.83
CA LEU A 38 -5.34 -19.83 -17.25
C LEU A 38 -3.81 -19.74 -17.42
N LYS A 39 -3.11 -19.42 -16.35
CA LYS A 39 -1.64 -19.42 -16.30
C LYS A 39 -1.16 -20.86 -16.15
N THR A 40 -0.16 -21.27 -16.94
CA THR A 40 0.52 -22.56 -16.71
C THR A 40 1.15 -22.56 -15.32
N SER A 41 1.38 -23.74 -14.73
CA SER A 41 1.98 -23.86 -13.38
C SER A 41 3.28 -23.06 -13.24
N ASP A 42 4.11 -23.05 -14.29
CA ASP A 42 5.32 -22.24 -14.34
C ASP A 42 5.02 -20.74 -14.28
N GLN A 43 4.05 -20.26 -15.07
CA GLN A 43 3.64 -18.86 -15.06
C GLN A 43 3.05 -18.44 -13.71
N ILE A 44 2.32 -19.32 -13.03
CA ILE A 44 1.80 -19.07 -11.67
C ILE A 44 2.97 -18.87 -10.70
N LEU A 45 3.95 -19.78 -10.71
CA LEU A 45 5.09 -19.69 -9.81
C LEU A 45 6.02 -18.53 -10.14
N GLN A 46 6.20 -18.17 -11.40
CA GLN A 46 6.96 -16.97 -11.79
C GLN A 46 6.32 -15.69 -11.28
N VAL A 47 4.98 -15.59 -11.36
CA VAL A 47 4.24 -14.46 -10.81
C VAL A 47 4.36 -14.42 -9.28
N ALA A 48 4.23 -15.58 -8.61
CA ALA A 48 4.40 -15.67 -7.16
C ALA A 48 5.83 -15.25 -6.75
N LEU A 49 6.86 -15.71 -7.47
CA LEU A 49 8.25 -15.34 -7.22
C LEU A 49 8.47 -13.84 -7.39
N SER A 50 7.89 -13.24 -8.42
CA SER A 50 7.99 -11.80 -8.66
C SER A 50 7.40 -10.99 -7.51
N LYS A 51 6.26 -11.41 -6.97
CA LYS A 51 5.60 -10.74 -5.82
C LYS A 51 6.40 -10.92 -4.53
N GLU A 52 6.96 -12.09 -4.27
CA GLU A 52 7.77 -12.30 -3.07
C GLU A 52 9.14 -11.61 -3.14
N LYS A 53 9.69 -11.44 -4.35
CA LYS A 53 10.91 -10.65 -4.60
C LYS A 53 10.70 -9.15 -4.54
N GLU A 54 9.46 -8.68 -4.48
CA GLU A 54 9.17 -7.26 -4.37
C GLU A 54 9.87 -6.71 -3.12
N LYS A 55 10.92 -5.94 -3.38
CA LYS A 55 11.87 -5.47 -2.36
C LYS A 55 11.17 -4.65 -1.27
N GLU A 56 10.04 -4.04 -1.64
CA GLU A 56 9.21 -3.20 -0.79
C GLU A 56 8.83 -3.87 0.54
N ALA A 57 8.44 -5.15 0.54
CA ALA A 57 8.03 -5.80 1.79
C ALA A 57 9.21 -6.03 2.76
N ARG A 58 10.39 -6.38 2.25
CA ARG A 58 11.58 -6.57 3.10
C ARG A 58 12.11 -5.25 3.62
N ASP A 59 12.26 -4.27 2.73
CA ASP A 59 12.74 -2.93 3.07
C ASP A 59 11.79 -2.29 4.10
N PHE A 60 10.47 -2.46 3.92
CA PHE A 60 9.46 -2.01 4.87
C PHE A 60 9.67 -2.61 6.26
N TYR A 61 9.75 -3.94 6.40
CA TYR A 61 9.92 -4.56 7.71
C TYR A 61 11.29 -4.22 8.34
N ASP A 62 12.33 -4.04 7.53
CA ASP A 62 13.66 -3.65 8.00
C ASP A 62 13.66 -2.22 8.57
N GLU A 63 13.06 -1.27 7.84
CA GLU A 63 12.90 0.11 8.28
C GLU A 63 12.04 0.21 9.54
N GLN A 64 10.88 -0.48 9.58
CA GLN A 64 10.03 -0.48 10.76
C GLN A 64 10.73 -1.11 11.99
N ALA A 65 11.54 -2.16 11.78
CA ALA A 65 12.30 -2.78 12.86
C ALA A 65 13.37 -1.82 13.42
N ALA A 66 14.03 -1.03 12.55
CA ALA A 66 15.03 -0.03 12.96
C ALA A 66 14.43 1.10 13.83
N HIS A 67 13.17 1.44 13.61
CA HIS A 67 12.47 2.47 14.40
C HIS A 67 11.70 1.92 15.61
N CYS A 68 11.57 0.60 15.73
CA CYS A 68 10.78 -0.02 16.80
C CYS A 68 11.57 -0.10 18.12
N ARG A 69 11.07 0.58 19.15
CA ARG A 69 11.63 0.52 20.51
C ARG A 69 11.13 -0.66 21.36
N VAL A 70 10.14 -1.40 20.85
CA VAL A 70 9.48 -2.48 21.59
C VAL A 70 10.02 -3.83 21.10
N ASP A 71 10.75 -4.53 21.95
CA ASP A 71 11.53 -5.71 21.56
C ASP A 71 10.70 -6.84 20.94
N PHE A 72 9.51 -7.15 21.47
CA PHE A 72 8.70 -8.23 20.92
C PHE A 72 8.14 -7.88 19.52
N VAL A 73 7.86 -6.60 19.28
CA VAL A 73 7.40 -6.11 17.97
C VAL A 73 8.54 -6.12 16.98
N ARG A 74 9.74 -5.67 17.38
CA ARG A 74 10.96 -5.76 16.56
C ARG A 74 11.25 -7.20 16.14
N LYS A 75 11.18 -8.15 17.08
CA LYS A 75 11.35 -9.59 16.80
C LYS A 75 10.30 -10.12 15.82
N LEU A 76 9.05 -9.65 15.91
CA LEU A 76 8.02 -10.01 14.93
C LEU A 76 8.37 -9.49 13.53
N LEU A 77 8.78 -8.22 13.41
CA LEU A 77 9.16 -7.61 12.13
C LEU A 77 10.36 -8.33 11.49
N GLU A 78 11.39 -8.64 12.29
CA GLU A 78 12.53 -9.44 11.85
C GLU A 78 12.11 -10.84 11.38
N LYS A 79 11.16 -11.48 12.08
CA LYS A 79 10.61 -12.78 11.67
C LYS A 79 9.88 -12.70 10.33
N LEU A 80 9.00 -11.71 10.14
CA LEU A 80 8.25 -11.51 8.89
C LEU A 80 9.20 -11.26 7.70
N LYS A 81 10.27 -10.48 7.92
CA LYS A 81 11.34 -10.29 6.92
C LYS A 81 12.00 -11.62 6.52
N ASN A 82 12.27 -12.49 7.50
CA ASN A 82 12.88 -13.80 7.26
C ASN A 82 11.92 -14.76 6.55
N GLU A 83 10.64 -14.77 6.91
CA GLU A 83 9.61 -15.57 6.24
C GLU A 83 9.52 -15.25 4.74
N LYS A 84 9.69 -13.98 4.35
CA LYS A 84 9.81 -13.59 2.92
C LYS A 84 10.98 -14.27 2.21
N SER A 85 12.11 -14.46 2.88
CA SER A 85 13.24 -15.22 2.34
C SER A 85 12.92 -16.70 2.14
N GLU A 86 12.21 -17.30 3.08
CA GLU A 86 11.78 -18.68 2.97
C GLU A 86 10.77 -18.87 1.82
N HIS A 87 9.81 -17.94 1.65
CA HIS A 87 8.88 -17.98 0.53
C HIS A 87 9.60 -17.97 -0.82
N ILE A 88 10.54 -17.04 -1.03
CA ILE A 88 11.33 -16.96 -2.27
C ILE A 88 12.06 -18.28 -2.52
N ARG A 89 12.71 -18.85 -1.51
CA ARG A 89 13.45 -20.12 -1.63
C ARG A 89 12.53 -21.27 -2.02
N LEU A 90 11.35 -21.36 -1.42
CA LEU A 90 10.36 -22.40 -1.72
C LEU A 90 9.88 -22.28 -3.18
N VAL A 91 9.49 -21.09 -3.61
CA VAL A 91 9.00 -20.88 -4.98
C VAL A 91 10.09 -21.18 -6.01
N GLN A 92 11.33 -20.75 -5.76
CA GLN A 92 12.47 -21.10 -6.61
C GLN A 92 12.70 -22.61 -6.69
N GLY A 93 12.63 -23.31 -5.55
CA GLY A 93 12.75 -24.76 -5.51
C GLY A 93 11.69 -25.47 -6.35
N MET A 94 10.44 -24.99 -6.32
CA MET A 94 9.36 -25.56 -7.13
C MET A 94 9.54 -25.29 -8.62
N ILE A 95 9.99 -24.09 -9.01
CA ILE A 95 10.36 -23.78 -10.40
C ILE A 95 11.47 -24.71 -10.88
N THR A 96 12.50 -24.94 -10.06
CA THR A 96 13.59 -25.87 -10.40
C THR A 96 13.09 -27.31 -10.58
N LYS A 97 12.13 -27.76 -9.76
CA LYS A 97 11.53 -29.10 -9.90
C LYS A 97 10.72 -29.24 -11.20
N LEU A 98 9.88 -28.26 -11.52
CA LEU A 98 9.11 -28.23 -12.77
C LEU A 98 10.02 -28.23 -14.01
N ASN A 99 11.05 -27.38 -14.02
CA ASN A 99 12.03 -27.34 -15.12
C ASN A 99 12.82 -28.65 -15.28
N ALA A 100 13.01 -29.40 -14.19
CA ALA A 100 13.68 -30.70 -14.22
C ALA A 100 12.74 -31.86 -14.63
N GLY A 101 11.46 -31.58 -14.93
CA GLY A 101 10.46 -32.60 -15.26
C GLY A 101 10.12 -33.54 -14.09
N ARG A 102 10.44 -33.16 -12.85
CA ARG A 102 10.42 -34.07 -11.68
C ARG A 102 9.04 -34.30 -11.04
N ASP A 103 7.96 -33.75 -11.60
CA ASP A 103 6.58 -33.97 -11.14
C ASP A 103 5.58 -33.91 -12.32
N ILE A 104 5.98 -34.37 -13.51
CA ILE A 104 5.05 -34.62 -14.62
C ILE A 104 4.66 -36.10 -14.55
N VAL A 105 3.56 -36.39 -13.85
CA VAL A 105 2.83 -37.68 -13.91
C VAL A 105 1.57 -37.47 -14.72
#